data_AF-A0A5N6LPI3-F1
#
_entry.id   AF-A0A5N6LPI3-F1
#
_cell.length_a   1.000
_cell.length_b   1.000
_cell.length_c   1.000
_cell.angle_alpha   90.00
_cell.angle_beta   90.00
_cell.angle_gamma   90.00
#
_symmetry.space_group_name_H-M   'P 1'
#
loop_
_entity.id
_entity.type
_entity.pdbx_description
1 polymer ?
#
loop_
_entity_poly.entity_id
_entity_poly.type
_entity_poly.pdbx_seq_one_letter_code
_entity_poly.pdbx_strand_id
1 'polypeptide(L)'
;MSGPECCENPPVTSSGGESGEIKQIASLKSYVSGNPGSKLAVLLISDVYGYEAPKLRKIADKLASAGYYAVVPDFFFGDPFIPKTQLQEWLKNHEPLAVEFAKPVIHALQEKGISKIGAAGFCWGAKVVVELAKDADIQVAALLHPTFVTLDDIKGVKIPVAILGAEFDKISPPELVKQFEAALQARPEVDHFVKIFPGVSHGWTVRYRDEDVTAVKSAQEAHQDLVDWFDKIAYAGYYAVVPDFFFGDPFIPKTQPQECWGCGSDQPNGSILPRPGPDMELKDANYKPTK
;
A
#
# COMPACT_ATOMS: atom_id res chain seq x y z
N MET A 1 -9.09 26.63 -1.18
CA MET A 1 -8.02 27.64 -1.12
C MET A 1 -6.76 26.95 -0.65
N SER A 2 -5.73 26.84 -1.49
CA SER A 2 -4.42 26.34 -1.11
C SER A 2 -3.73 27.35 -0.19
N GLY A 3 -3.70 27.07 1.12
CA GLY A 3 -3.09 27.93 2.14
C GLY A 3 -1.56 27.79 2.22
N PRO A 4 -0.87 28.61 3.05
CA PRO A 4 0.60 28.59 3.19
C PRO A 4 1.13 27.22 3.66
N GLU A 5 0.33 26.44 4.39
CA GLU A 5 0.67 25.08 4.88
C GLU A 5 0.93 24.07 3.74
N CYS A 6 0.37 24.32 2.55
CA CYS A 6 0.66 23.52 1.35
C CYS A 6 2.15 23.54 1.00
N CYS A 7 2.87 24.61 1.38
CA CYS A 7 4.26 24.85 1.03
C CYS A 7 5.22 24.86 2.23
N GLU A 8 4.78 24.39 3.40
CA GLU A 8 5.63 24.33 4.59
C GLU A 8 6.65 23.17 4.52
N ASN A 9 7.84 23.38 5.08
CA ASN A 9 8.92 22.38 5.12
C ASN A 9 9.24 21.75 3.73
N PRO A 10 9.68 22.54 2.74
CA PRO A 10 10.05 22.01 1.44
C PRO A 10 11.14 20.93 1.57
N PRO A 11 11.08 19.85 0.75
CA PRO A 11 12.09 18.80 0.80
C PRO A 11 13.46 19.35 0.43
N VAL A 12 14.48 18.93 1.16
CA VAL A 12 15.88 19.15 0.78
C VAL A 12 16.23 18.11 -0.27
N THR A 13 16.40 18.54 -1.53
CA THR A 13 16.84 17.66 -2.61
C THR A 13 18.32 17.33 -2.41
N SER A 14 18.58 16.17 -1.81
CA SER A 14 19.90 15.55 -1.80
C SER A 14 19.74 14.14 -2.38
N SER A 15 20.54 13.82 -3.40
CA SER A 15 20.57 12.48 -3.98
C SER A 15 21.31 11.55 -3.02
N GLY A 16 20.68 10.45 -2.61
CA GLY A 16 21.30 9.49 -1.71
C GLY A 16 20.31 8.67 -0.90
N GLY A 17 20.44 7.34 -0.99
CA GLY A 17 19.70 6.37 -0.17
C GLY A 17 18.45 5.81 -0.82
N GLU A 18 18.11 6.24 -2.03
CA GLU A 18 17.04 5.66 -2.85
C GLU A 18 17.51 4.37 -3.53
N SER A 19 16.67 3.33 -3.56
CA SER A 19 17.04 2.02 -4.15
C SER A 19 16.55 1.81 -5.58
N GLY A 20 15.51 2.57 -5.97
CA GLY A 20 14.93 2.56 -7.30
C GLY A 20 15.72 3.30 -8.38
N GLU A 21 15.11 3.38 -9.56
CA GLU A 21 15.70 3.95 -10.77
C GLU A 21 14.71 4.85 -11.51
N ILE A 22 15.20 5.71 -12.40
CA ILE A 22 14.35 6.59 -13.22
C ILE A 22 14.05 5.90 -14.55
N LYS A 23 12.77 5.75 -14.89
CA LYS A 23 12.29 5.21 -16.16
C LYS A 23 11.28 6.12 -16.83
N GLN A 24 11.17 5.98 -18.14
CA GLN A 24 10.05 6.53 -18.89
C GLN A 24 8.88 5.53 -18.83
N ILE A 25 7.71 5.95 -18.38
CA ILE A 25 6.46 5.17 -18.42
C ILE A 25 5.40 6.04 -19.08
N ALA A 26 4.87 5.57 -20.22
CA ALA A 26 4.08 6.41 -21.12
C ALA A 26 4.81 7.73 -21.42
N SER A 27 4.15 8.87 -21.27
CA SER A 27 4.74 10.20 -21.46
C SER A 27 5.49 10.76 -20.25
N LEU A 28 5.47 10.07 -19.09
CA LEU A 28 6.04 10.61 -17.85
C LEU A 28 7.37 9.94 -17.47
N LYS A 29 8.36 10.77 -17.11
CA LYS A 29 9.48 10.31 -16.31
C LYS A 29 8.93 9.82 -14.97
N SER A 30 9.43 8.70 -14.48
CA SER A 30 8.93 8.08 -13.27
C SER A 30 10.08 7.51 -12.47
N TYR A 31 10.10 7.75 -11.17
CA TYR A 31 10.91 6.94 -10.27
C TYR A 31 10.21 5.61 -10.04
N VAL A 32 10.91 4.50 -10.18
CA VAL A 32 10.35 3.15 -10.00
C VAL A 32 11.17 2.37 -9.00
N SER A 33 10.51 1.56 -8.19
CA SER A 33 11.17 0.68 -7.23
C SER A 33 10.46 -0.67 -7.14
N GLY A 34 11.21 -1.73 -6.84
CA GLY A 34 10.71 -3.10 -6.75
C GLY A 34 10.79 -3.89 -8.06
N ASN A 35 10.23 -5.10 -8.03
CA ASN A 35 10.31 -6.04 -9.15
C ASN A 35 9.34 -5.66 -10.29
N PRO A 36 9.80 -5.30 -11.51
CA PRO A 36 8.92 -4.98 -12.63
C PRO A 36 8.07 -6.17 -13.13
N GLY A 37 8.40 -7.40 -12.72
CA GLY A 37 7.59 -8.58 -12.97
C GLY A 37 6.47 -8.82 -11.93
N SER A 38 6.33 -7.96 -10.92
CA SER A 38 5.23 -8.05 -9.95
C SER A 38 3.88 -7.90 -10.64
N LYS A 39 2.88 -8.61 -10.11
CA LYS A 39 1.47 -8.49 -10.57
C LYS A 39 0.73 -7.36 -9.89
N LEU A 40 1.32 -6.80 -8.82
CA LEU A 40 0.76 -5.74 -8.01
C LEU A 40 1.64 -4.50 -8.13
N ALA A 41 1.04 -3.35 -8.43
CA ALA A 41 1.74 -2.08 -8.45
C ALA A 41 1.03 -1.03 -7.60
N VAL A 42 1.80 -0.04 -7.15
CA VAL A 42 1.27 1.14 -6.46
C VAL A 42 1.78 2.39 -7.15
N LEU A 43 0.85 3.23 -7.60
CA LEU A 43 1.14 4.55 -8.13
C LEU A 43 1.18 5.57 -6.98
N LEU A 44 2.28 6.27 -6.80
CA LEU A 44 2.42 7.35 -5.82
C LEU A 44 2.40 8.70 -6.55
N ILE A 45 1.41 9.52 -6.24
CA ILE A 45 1.22 10.83 -6.85
C ILE A 45 1.68 11.90 -5.86
N SER A 46 2.72 12.63 -6.23
CA SER A 46 3.44 13.54 -5.34
C SER A 46 2.57 14.70 -4.82
N ASP A 47 3.07 15.35 -3.76
CA ASP A 47 2.66 16.71 -3.45
C ASP A 47 3.24 17.69 -4.48
N VAL A 48 3.08 18.99 -4.22
CA VAL A 48 3.52 20.07 -5.14
C VAL A 48 5.04 20.08 -5.39
N TYR A 49 5.87 19.40 -4.57
CA TYR A 49 7.31 19.36 -4.75
C TYR A 49 7.80 18.27 -5.71
N GLY A 50 6.88 17.47 -6.24
CA GLY A 50 7.17 16.55 -7.34
C GLY A 50 7.81 15.23 -6.92
N TYR A 51 8.02 14.39 -7.92
CA TYR A 51 8.49 13.01 -7.78
C TYR A 51 9.95 12.88 -7.29
N GLU A 52 10.70 13.99 -7.25
CA GLU A 52 12.08 14.03 -6.79
C GLU A 52 12.21 14.19 -5.27
N ALA A 53 11.10 14.43 -4.56
CA ALA A 53 11.10 14.52 -3.10
C ALA A 53 11.64 13.22 -2.47
N PRO A 54 12.76 13.26 -1.72
CA PRO A 54 13.41 12.04 -1.24
C PRO A 54 12.53 11.17 -0.35
N LYS A 55 11.69 11.81 0.50
CA LYS A 55 10.77 11.09 1.40
C LYS A 55 9.67 10.37 0.63
N LEU A 56 9.20 10.91 -0.50
CA LEU A 56 8.25 10.22 -1.36
C LEU A 56 8.89 8.98 -2.02
N ARG A 57 10.13 9.10 -2.50
CA ARG A 57 10.88 7.96 -3.05
C ARG A 57 11.16 6.88 -2.01
N LYS A 58 11.45 7.26 -0.77
CA LYS A 58 11.57 6.30 0.35
C LYS A 58 10.27 5.54 0.62
N ILE A 59 9.10 6.16 0.43
CA ILE A 59 7.81 5.45 0.53
C ILE A 59 7.67 4.44 -0.63
N ALA A 60 8.07 4.81 -1.85
CA ALA A 60 8.15 3.86 -2.97
C ALA A 60 9.06 2.67 -2.64
N ASP A 61 10.25 2.90 -2.08
CA ASP A 61 11.16 1.84 -1.66
C ASP A 61 10.57 0.96 -0.54
N LYS A 62 9.81 1.55 0.38
CA LYS A 62 9.09 0.79 1.42
C LYS A 62 8.02 -0.13 0.81
N LEU A 63 7.23 0.36 -0.14
CA LEU A 63 6.24 -0.43 -0.86
C LEU A 63 6.89 -1.51 -1.73
N ALA A 64 8.02 -1.20 -2.36
CA ALA A 64 8.82 -2.17 -3.09
C ALA A 64 9.28 -3.33 -2.19
N SER A 65 9.74 -3.01 -0.98
CA SER A 65 10.12 -4.00 0.03
C SER A 65 8.94 -4.84 0.51
N ALA A 66 7.72 -4.33 0.42
CA ALA A 66 6.48 -5.05 0.70
C ALA A 66 5.95 -5.88 -0.50
N GLY A 67 6.66 -5.92 -1.62
CA GLY A 67 6.34 -6.77 -2.78
C GLY A 67 5.58 -6.09 -3.92
N TYR A 68 5.34 -4.78 -3.83
CA TYR A 68 4.70 -3.99 -4.89
C TYR A 68 5.73 -3.50 -5.91
N TYR A 69 5.32 -3.29 -7.16
CA TYR A 69 6.05 -2.44 -8.08
C TYR A 69 5.61 -0.98 -7.86
N ALA A 70 6.44 -0.18 -7.19
CA ALA A 70 6.12 1.20 -6.87
C ALA A 70 6.52 2.13 -8.02
N VAL A 71 5.64 3.06 -8.39
CA VAL A 71 5.84 4.00 -9.49
C VAL A 71 5.48 5.40 -9.01
N VAL A 72 6.40 6.36 -9.18
CA VAL A 72 6.22 7.77 -8.82
C VAL A 72 6.39 8.63 -10.08
N PRO A 73 5.31 8.94 -10.81
CA PRO A 73 5.40 9.70 -12.05
C PRO A 73 5.61 11.20 -11.81
N ASP A 74 6.32 11.83 -12.73
CA ASP A 74 6.53 13.26 -12.82
C ASP A 74 5.33 13.95 -13.49
N PHE A 75 4.26 14.17 -12.73
CA PHE A 75 3.06 14.87 -13.21
C PHE A 75 3.27 16.36 -13.52
N PHE A 76 4.43 16.91 -13.16
CA PHE A 76 4.77 18.32 -13.42
C PHE A 76 5.75 18.50 -14.57
N PHE A 77 6.14 17.43 -15.27
CA PHE A 77 7.02 17.50 -16.44
C PHE A 77 8.34 18.26 -16.17
N GLY A 78 8.90 18.10 -14.98
CA GLY A 78 10.11 18.78 -14.54
C GLY A 78 9.91 20.20 -14.01
N ASP A 79 8.67 20.64 -13.79
CA ASP A 79 8.33 21.96 -13.20
C ASP A 79 7.63 21.84 -11.82
N PRO A 80 8.24 21.18 -10.81
CA PRO A 80 7.67 21.13 -9.47
C PRO A 80 7.63 22.52 -8.83
N PHE A 81 6.76 22.70 -7.85
CA PHE A 81 6.68 23.96 -7.12
C PHE A 81 7.99 24.26 -6.38
N ILE A 82 8.53 25.45 -6.62
CA ILE A 82 9.68 26.00 -5.91
C ILE A 82 9.17 27.09 -4.96
N PRO A 83 9.56 27.10 -3.67
CA PRO A 83 9.08 28.09 -2.69
C PRO A 83 9.26 29.58 -3.04
N LYS A 84 10.05 29.89 -4.06
CA LYS A 84 10.24 31.26 -4.57
C LYS A 84 9.12 31.71 -5.51
N THR A 85 8.29 30.79 -6.00
CA THR A 85 7.18 31.05 -6.92
C THR A 85 5.88 31.28 -6.14
N GLN A 86 4.95 32.06 -6.69
CA GLN A 86 3.63 32.22 -6.10
C GLN A 86 2.80 30.94 -6.33
N LEU A 87 2.38 30.27 -5.26
CA LEU A 87 1.63 29.01 -5.33
C LEU A 87 0.38 29.11 -6.24
N GLN A 88 -0.35 30.22 -6.17
CA GLN A 88 -1.56 30.41 -6.97
C GLN A 88 -1.27 30.52 -8.47
N GLU A 89 -0.13 31.07 -8.85
CA GLU A 89 0.29 31.16 -10.25
C GLU A 89 0.76 29.80 -10.76
N TRP A 90 1.57 29.10 -9.96
CA TRP A 90 2.00 27.75 -10.29
C TRP A 90 0.79 26.80 -10.45
N LEU A 91 -0.20 26.85 -9.55
CA LEU A 91 -1.41 26.02 -9.63
C LEU A 91 -2.23 26.27 -10.90
N LYS A 92 -2.32 27.51 -11.40
CA LYS A 92 -3.03 27.82 -12.65
C LYS A 92 -2.38 27.16 -13.86
N ASN A 93 -1.07 27.01 -13.84
CA ASN A 93 -0.31 26.37 -14.92
C ASN A 93 -0.26 24.84 -14.78
N HIS A 94 -0.70 24.30 -13.64
CA HIS A 94 -0.65 22.87 -13.28
C HIS A 94 -2.04 22.35 -12.86
N GLU A 95 -3.10 22.89 -13.47
CA GLU A 95 -4.46 22.39 -13.31
C GLU A 95 -4.55 20.88 -13.62
N PRO A 96 -5.55 20.16 -13.07
CA PRO A 96 -5.53 18.70 -12.94
C PRO A 96 -5.81 17.94 -14.25
N LEU A 97 -5.10 18.24 -15.33
CA LEU A 97 -4.88 17.34 -16.46
C LEU A 97 -4.13 16.05 -16.03
N ALA A 98 -3.60 16.02 -14.82
CA ALA A 98 -2.88 14.89 -14.25
C ALA A 98 -3.67 13.57 -14.28
N VAL A 99 -5.00 13.61 -14.18
CA VAL A 99 -5.83 12.39 -14.32
C VAL A 99 -5.72 11.82 -15.72
N GLU A 100 -5.70 12.66 -16.75
CA GLU A 100 -5.57 12.24 -18.16
C GLU A 100 -4.19 11.63 -18.44
N PHE A 101 -3.15 12.07 -17.73
CA PHE A 101 -1.81 11.47 -17.81
C PHE A 101 -1.66 10.20 -16.96
N ALA A 102 -2.43 10.05 -15.87
CA ALA A 102 -2.39 8.88 -15.02
C ALA A 102 -2.93 7.62 -15.73
N LYS A 103 -3.98 7.75 -16.55
CA LYS A 103 -4.58 6.62 -17.28
C LYS A 103 -3.59 5.94 -18.25
N PRO A 104 -2.84 6.65 -19.10
CA PRO A 104 -1.77 6.06 -19.92
C PRO A 104 -0.68 5.36 -19.09
N VAL A 105 -0.33 5.88 -17.91
CA VAL A 105 0.63 5.20 -17.02
C VAL A 105 0.06 3.88 -16.51
N ILE A 106 -1.20 3.88 -16.04
CA ILE A 106 -1.92 2.67 -15.60
C ILE A 106 -1.97 1.63 -16.74
N HIS A 107 -2.35 2.05 -17.95
CA HIS A 107 -2.40 1.17 -19.12
C HIS A 107 -1.03 0.59 -19.46
N ALA A 108 0.03 1.41 -19.46
CA ALA A 108 1.39 0.95 -19.73
C ALA A 108 1.90 -0.06 -18.68
N LEU A 109 1.43 0.05 -17.42
CA LEU A 109 1.70 -0.95 -16.38
C LEU A 109 0.95 -2.26 -16.65
N GLN A 110 -0.32 -2.17 -17.05
CA GLN A 110 -1.14 -3.34 -17.41
C GLN A 110 -0.57 -4.11 -18.59
N GLU A 111 -0.11 -3.43 -19.64
CA GLU A 111 0.56 -4.05 -20.80
C GLU A 111 1.83 -4.81 -20.43
N LYS A 112 2.52 -4.41 -19.35
CA LYS A 112 3.68 -5.12 -18.80
C LYS A 112 3.29 -6.31 -17.91
N GLY A 113 2.01 -6.59 -17.79
CA GLY A 113 1.47 -7.74 -17.08
C GLY A 113 1.17 -7.50 -15.61
N ILE A 114 1.12 -6.25 -15.15
CA ILE A 114 0.57 -5.88 -13.84
C ILE A 114 -0.94 -6.01 -13.89
N SER A 115 -1.51 -6.85 -13.03
CA SER A 115 -2.95 -7.13 -13.03
C SER A 115 -3.74 -6.28 -12.05
N LYS A 116 -3.10 -5.75 -11.00
CA LYS A 116 -3.75 -4.93 -9.97
C LYS A 116 -2.89 -3.73 -9.60
N ILE A 117 -3.50 -2.56 -9.54
CA ILE A 117 -2.87 -1.26 -9.32
C ILE A 117 -3.64 -0.55 -8.20
N GLY A 118 -2.95 -0.21 -7.12
CA GLY A 118 -3.42 0.78 -6.16
C GLY A 118 -2.80 2.15 -6.45
N ALA A 119 -3.35 3.21 -5.84
CA ALA A 119 -2.74 4.52 -5.89
C ALA A 119 -2.80 5.25 -4.55
N ALA A 120 -1.72 5.94 -4.20
CA ALA A 120 -1.65 6.85 -3.06
C ALA A 120 -1.35 8.29 -3.54
N GLY A 121 -2.14 9.24 -3.06
CA GLY A 121 -1.99 10.65 -3.39
C GLY A 121 -1.66 11.47 -2.15
N PHE A 122 -0.67 12.35 -2.26
CA PHE A 122 -0.17 13.18 -1.17
C PHE A 122 -0.50 14.65 -1.46
N CYS A 123 -1.18 15.35 -0.55
CA CYS A 123 -1.54 16.77 -0.75
C CYS A 123 -2.31 16.95 -2.07
N TRP A 124 -1.70 17.64 -3.04
CA TRP A 124 -2.21 17.87 -4.39
C TRP A 124 -2.52 16.56 -5.12
N GLY A 125 -1.67 15.53 -4.96
CA GLY A 125 -1.84 14.23 -5.60
C GLY A 125 -3.08 13.47 -5.15
N ALA A 126 -3.64 13.81 -3.98
CA ALA A 126 -4.88 13.20 -3.50
C ALA A 126 -6.07 13.51 -4.40
N LYS A 127 -6.09 14.69 -5.05
CA LYS A 127 -7.13 15.03 -6.03
C LYS A 127 -7.06 14.11 -7.24
N VAL A 128 -5.87 13.78 -7.72
CA VAL A 128 -5.71 12.86 -8.85
C VAL A 128 -6.18 11.45 -8.48
N VAL A 129 -5.80 10.96 -7.30
CA VAL A 129 -6.18 9.62 -6.83
C VAL A 129 -7.68 9.51 -6.58
N VAL A 130 -8.34 10.51 -6.00
CA VAL A 130 -9.79 10.45 -5.78
C VAL A 130 -10.56 10.41 -7.09
N GLU A 131 -10.12 11.13 -8.14
CA GLU A 131 -10.75 11.02 -9.46
C GLU A 131 -10.57 9.63 -10.08
N LEU A 132 -9.37 9.05 -10.01
CA LEU A 132 -9.14 7.67 -10.47
C LEU A 132 -10.01 6.65 -9.72
N ALA A 133 -10.29 6.90 -8.44
CA ALA A 133 -11.12 6.06 -7.61
C ALA A 133 -12.62 6.11 -7.99
N LYS A 134 -13.07 7.13 -8.74
CA LYS A 134 -14.43 7.22 -9.30
C LYS A 134 -14.60 6.40 -10.57
N ASP A 135 -13.54 6.24 -11.35
CA ASP A 135 -13.56 5.51 -12.62
C ASP A 135 -13.22 4.02 -12.46
N ALA A 136 -12.75 3.61 -11.27
CA ALA A 136 -12.30 2.25 -10.97
C ALA A 136 -11.15 1.76 -11.88
N ASP A 137 -10.34 2.70 -12.38
CA ASP A 137 -9.10 2.41 -13.12
C ASP A 137 -8.03 1.76 -12.22
N ILE A 138 -8.17 1.93 -10.91
CA ILE A 138 -7.35 1.37 -9.83
C ILE A 138 -8.24 0.55 -8.88
N GLN A 139 -7.63 -0.33 -8.08
CA GLN A 139 -8.36 -1.23 -7.18
C GLN A 139 -8.47 -0.72 -5.75
N VAL A 140 -7.49 0.06 -5.28
CA VAL A 140 -7.45 0.59 -3.91
C VAL A 140 -6.83 1.99 -3.94
N ALA A 141 -7.45 2.94 -3.25
CA ALA A 141 -7.00 4.32 -3.15
C ALA A 141 -6.55 4.66 -1.73
N ALA A 142 -5.56 5.53 -1.59
CA ALA A 142 -5.17 6.14 -0.33
C ALA A 142 -4.93 7.65 -0.52
N LEU A 143 -5.56 8.47 0.31
CA LEU A 143 -5.44 9.92 0.30
C LEU A 143 -4.74 10.36 1.59
N LEU A 144 -3.59 11.00 1.47
CA LEU A 144 -2.80 11.46 2.61
C LEU A 144 -2.78 12.99 2.59
N HIS A 145 -3.24 13.62 3.69
CA HIS A 145 -3.39 15.08 3.84
C HIS A 145 -4.00 15.73 2.58
N PRO A 146 -5.22 15.33 2.17
CA PRO A 146 -5.75 15.66 0.85
C PRO A 146 -5.95 17.17 0.61
N THR A 147 -5.57 17.64 -0.58
CA THR A 147 -5.86 19.01 -1.05
C THR A 147 -6.78 18.97 -2.26
N PHE A 148 -7.71 19.93 -2.36
CA PHE A 148 -8.72 20.06 -3.44
C PHE A 148 -9.74 18.92 -3.55
N VAL A 149 -9.76 17.99 -2.59
CA VAL A 149 -10.78 16.95 -2.49
C VAL A 149 -12.03 17.54 -1.84
N THR A 150 -13.19 17.31 -2.46
CA THR A 150 -14.50 17.76 -1.99
C THR A 150 -15.34 16.59 -1.49
N LEU A 151 -16.42 16.90 -0.77
CA LEU A 151 -17.34 15.87 -0.30
C LEU A 151 -17.99 15.08 -1.46
N ASP A 152 -18.27 15.76 -2.58
CA ASP A 152 -18.84 15.12 -3.76
C ASP A 152 -17.82 14.21 -4.46
N ASP A 153 -16.52 14.51 -4.35
CA ASP A 153 -15.49 13.60 -4.82
C ASP A 153 -15.54 12.28 -4.06
N ILE A 154 -15.62 12.34 -2.73
CA ILE A 154 -15.69 11.17 -1.84
C ILE A 154 -16.96 10.36 -2.08
N LYS A 155 -18.12 11.03 -2.26
CA LYS A 155 -19.37 10.36 -2.63
C LYS A 155 -19.31 9.66 -3.99
N GLY A 156 -18.43 10.09 -4.89
CA GLY A 156 -18.26 9.49 -6.20
C GLY A 156 -17.35 8.25 -6.24
N VAL A 157 -16.55 8.01 -5.19
CA VAL A 157 -15.58 6.90 -5.15
C VAL A 157 -16.29 5.55 -5.28
N LYS A 158 -15.77 4.64 -6.09
CA LYS A 158 -16.37 3.30 -6.34
C LYS A 158 -15.54 2.15 -5.79
N ILE A 159 -14.35 2.44 -5.27
CA ILE A 159 -13.37 1.44 -4.82
C ILE A 159 -12.95 1.72 -3.38
N PRO A 160 -12.35 0.75 -2.67
CA PRO A 160 -11.86 0.96 -1.32
C PRO A 160 -10.94 2.18 -1.21
N VAL A 161 -11.19 3.04 -0.22
CA VAL A 161 -10.41 4.28 -0.01
C VAL A 161 -9.97 4.46 1.44
N ALA A 162 -8.67 4.72 1.63
CA ALA A 162 -8.13 5.22 2.89
C ALA A 162 -7.97 6.74 2.86
N ILE A 163 -8.24 7.41 3.98
CA ILE A 163 -8.02 8.85 4.17
C ILE A 163 -7.25 9.06 5.47
N LEU A 164 -6.01 9.52 5.34
CA LEU A 164 -5.19 9.91 6.48
C LEU A 164 -5.17 11.44 6.58
N GLY A 165 -5.75 11.98 7.66
CA GLY A 165 -5.80 13.39 7.98
C GLY A 165 -4.81 13.79 9.07
N ALA A 166 -4.55 15.10 9.20
CA ALA A 166 -3.70 15.68 10.24
C ALA A 166 -4.53 16.57 11.17
N GLU A 167 -4.28 16.52 12.47
CA GLU A 167 -4.98 17.34 13.47
C GLU A 167 -4.82 18.84 13.23
N PHE A 168 -3.63 19.29 12.84
CA PHE A 168 -3.32 20.71 12.64
C PHE A 168 -3.36 21.14 11.17
N ASP A 169 -4.01 20.36 10.30
CA ASP A 169 -4.16 20.69 8.89
C ASP A 169 -5.29 21.72 8.69
N LYS A 170 -4.99 22.89 8.11
CA LYS A 170 -6.01 23.90 7.77
C LYS A 170 -6.57 23.76 6.35
N ILE A 171 -5.98 22.91 5.53
CA ILE A 171 -6.43 22.63 4.16
C ILE A 171 -7.48 21.53 4.17
N SER A 172 -7.20 20.43 4.86
CA SER A 172 -8.14 19.34 5.14
C SER A 172 -8.35 19.16 6.63
N PRO A 173 -9.04 20.11 7.29
CA PRO A 173 -9.19 20.08 8.74
C PRO A 173 -9.94 18.82 9.22
N PRO A 174 -9.76 18.41 10.49
CA PRO A 174 -10.41 17.24 11.07
C PRO A 174 -11.92 17.20 10.84
N GLU A 175 -12.59 18.35 10.85
CA GLU A 175 -14.03 18.46 10.59
C GLU A 175 -14.38 18.02 9.16
N LEU A 176 -13.56 18.38 8.17
CA LEU A 176 -13.75 17.97 6.77
C LEU A 176 -13.45 16.48 6.60
N VAL A 177 -12.39 15.97 7.22
CA VAL A 177 -12.05 14.54 7.17
C VAL A 177 -13.15 13.69 7.81
N LYS A 178 -13.74 14.13 8.91
CA LYS A 178 -14.92 13.49 9.53
C LYS A 178 -16.15 13.53 8.63
N GLN A 179 -16.35 14.60 7.85
CA GLN A 179 -17.43 14.63 6.85
C GLN A 179 -17.19 13.61 5.73
N PHE A 180 -15.94 13.43 5.28
CA PHE A 180 -15.60 12.38 4.33
C PHE A 180 -15.87 10.98 4.89
N GLU A 181 -15.46 10.73 6.13
CA GLU A 181 -15.75 9.47 6.82
C GLU A 181 -17.25 9.20 6.91
N ALA A 182 -18.05 10.18 7.34
CA ALA A 182 -19.50 10.03 7.42
C ALA A 182 -20.14 9.73 6.05
N ALA A 183 -19.62 10.33 4.96
CA ALA A 183 -20.10 10.04 3.61
C ALA A 183 -19.75 8.62 3.13
N LEU A 184 -18.61 8.08 3.56
CA LEU A 184 -18.20 6.69 3.28
C LEU A 184 -18.96 5.69 4.15
N GLN A 185 -19.21 6.00 5.43
CA GLN A 185 -20.02 5.17 6.32
C GLN A 185 -21.46 5.00 5.85
N ALA A 186 -22.01 6.01 5.15
CA ALA A 186 -23.32 5.92 4.51
C ALA A 186 -23.36 4.97 3.29
N ARG A 187 -22.22 4.39 2.91
CA ARG A 187 -22.01 3.59 1.70
C ARG A 187 -21.30 2.26 2.04
N PRO A 188 -22.02 1.28 2.59
CA PRO A 188 -21.43 0.03 3.06
C PRO A 188 -20.78 -0.80 1.95
N GLU A 189 -21.09 -0.52 0.67
CA GLU A 189 -20.46 -1.14 -0.48
C GLU A 189 -19.02 -0.66 -0.75
N VAL A 190 -18.61 0.46 -0.14
CA VAL A 190 -17.25 1.02 -0.26
C VAL A 190 -16.51 0.84 1.07
N ASP A 191 -15.60 -0.12 1.08
CA ASP A 191 -14.68 -0.32 2.19
C ASP A 191 -13.80 0.92 2.39
N HIS A 192 -13.60 1.32 3.65
CA HIS A 192 -12.88 2.56 3.95
C HIS A 192 -12.09 2.48 5.25
N PHE A 193 -11.04 3.28 5.31
CA PHE A 193 -10.25 3.50 6.51
C PHE A 193 -9.95 4.98 6.66
N VAL A 194 -10.44 5.59 7.72
CA VAL A 194 -10.17 7.01 8.00
C VAL A 194 -9.46 7.14 9.33
N LYS A 195 -8.37 7.91 9.35
CA LYS A 195 -7.59 8.16 10.56
C LYS A 195 -7.06 9.59 10.56
N ILE A 196 -7.26 10.28 11.67
CA ILE A 196 -6.71 11.62 11.90
C ILE A 196 -5.55 11.49 12.88
N PHE A 197 -4.35 11.89 12.45
CA PHE A 197 -3.14 11.79 13.23
C PHE A 197 -3.00 12.99 14.17
N PRO A 198 -2.79 12.77 15.48
CA PRO A 198 -2.62 13.85 16.44
C PRO A 198 -1.24 14.51 16.31
N GLY A 199 -1.17 15.80 16.64
CA GLY A 199 0.09 16.54 16.77
C GLY A 199 0.85 16.81 15.47
N VAL A 200 0.25 16.55 14.30
CA VAL A 200 0.89 16.71 13.00
C VAL A 200 0.16 17.72 12.11
N SER A 201 0.91 18.37 11.22
CA SER A 201 0.41 19.35 10.26
C SER A 201 0.31 18.77 8.84
N HIS A 202 -0.23 19.54 7.91
CA HIS A 202 -0.31 19.17 6.51
C HIS A 202 1.04 18.69 5.94
N GLY A 203 1.03 17.62 5.15
CA GLY A 203 2.26 17.07 4.54
C GLY A 203 3.17 16.26 5.48
N TRP A 204 2.74 15.95 6.71
CA TRP A 204 3.58 15.25 7.70
C TRP A 204 4.14 13.91 7.22
N THR A 205 3.50 13.26 6.25
CA THR A 205 3.98 11.95 5.74
C THR A 205 5.17 12.07 4.80
N VAL A 206 5.40 13.25 4.21
CA VAL A 206 6.46 13.45 3.19
C VAL A 206 7.38 14.63 3.48
N ARG A 207 7.05 15.48 4.46
CA ARG A 207 7.78 16.72 4.79
C ARG A 207 8.13 16.88 6.27
N TYR A 208 8.02 15.81 7.06
CA TYR A 208 8.51 15.80 8.44
C TYR A 208 10.00 16.11 8.51
N ARG A 209 10.48 16.66 9.63
CA ARG A 209 11.91 16.89 9.88
C ARG A 209 12.50 15.65 10.54
N ASP A 210 13.66 15.21 10.09
CA ASP A 210 14.28 13.98 10.60
C ASP A 210 14.78 14.15 12.06
N GLU A 211 14.97 15.39 12.50
CA GLU A 211 15.32 15.74 13.88
C GLU A 211 14.13 15.70 14.85
N ASP A 212 12.90 15.75 14.33
CA ASP A 212 11.69 15.65 15.13
C ASP A 212 11.25 14.19 15.24
N VAL A 213 11.72 13.53 16.30
CA VAL A 213 11.42 12.11 16.58
C VAL A 213 9.92 11.81 16.63
N THR A 214 9.11 12.77 17.09
CA THR A 214 7.65 12.59 17.16
C THR A 214 7.05 12.63 15.77
N ALA A 215 7.44 13.61 14.94
CA ALA A 215 7.00 13.69 13.55
C ALA A 215 7.46 12.47 12.73
N VAL A 216 8.69 11.99 12.93
CA VAL A 216 9.21 10.77 12.30
C VAL A 216 8.34 9.56 12.68
N LYS A 217 8.02 9.38 13.96
CA LYS A 217 7.19 8.27 14.42
C LYS A 217 5.79 8.32 13.80
N SER A 218 5.14 9.48 13.81
CA SER A 218 3.81 9.65 13.21
C SER A 218 3.82 9.45 11.69
N ALA A 219 4.89 9.86 11.01
CA ALA A 219 5.05 9.61 9.57
C ALA A 219 5.26 8.11 9.28
N GLN A 220 6.10 7.43 10.06
CA GLN A 220 6.34 5.98 9.93
C GLN A 220 5.09 5.16 10.19
N GLU A 221 4.28 5.56 11.18
CA GLU A 221 2.97 4.97 11.45
C GLU A 221 2.02 5.16 10.26
N ALA A 222 1.90 6.37 9.71
CA ALA A 222 1.11 6.61 8.51
C ALA A 222 1.61 5.82 7.28
N HIS A 223 2.92 5.63 7.14
CA HIS A 223 3.48 4.78 6.09
C HIS A 223 3.21 3.30 6.33
N GLN A 224 3.05 2.88 7.58
CA GLN A 224 2.69 1.49 7.88
C GLN A 224 1.21 1.26 7.59
N ASP A 225 0.34 2.16 8.06
CA ASP A 225 -1.09 2.13 7.73
C ASP A 225 -1.32 2.11 6.21
N LEU A 226 -0.50 2.83 5.44
CA LEU A 226 -0.54 2.81 3.98
C LEU A 226 -0.20 1.44 3.39
N VAL A 227 0.86 0.79 3.88
CA VAL A 227 1.27 -0.55 3.42
C VAL A 227 0.20 -1.57 3.77
N ASP A 228 -0.26 -1.57 5.01
CA ASP A 228 -1.29 -2.49 5.52
C ASP A 228 -2.61 -2.31 4.75
N TRP A 229 -2.97 -1.07 4.40
CA TRP A 229 -4.13 -0.79 3.57
C TRP A 229 -4.01 -1.40 2.16
N PHE A 230 -2.83 -1.33 1.55
CA PHE A 230 -2.60 -1.85 0.21
C PHE A 230 -2.56 -3.37 0.11
N ASP A 231 -2.47 -4.11 1.22
CA ASP A 231 -2.66 -5.56 1.21
C ASP A 231 -4.03 -5.95 0.64
N LYS A 232 -5.03 -5.06 0.72
CA LYS A 232 -6.33 -5.23 0.05
C LYS A 232 -6.22 -5.32 -1.48
N ILE A 233 -5.19 -4.76 -2.11
CA ILE A 233 -4.95 -4.89 -3.55
C ILE A 233 -4.87 -6.38 -3.92
N ALA A 234 -4.15 -7.19 -3.15
CA ALA A 234 -4.01 -8.62 -3.41
C ALA A 234 -5.37 -9.33 -3.45
N TYR A 235 -6.34 -8.87 -2.66
CA TYR A 235 -7.68 -9.43 -2.54
C TYR A 235 -8.75 -8.68 -3.37
N ALA A 236 -8.42 -7.58 -4.02
CA ALA A 236 -9.36 -6.83 -4.85
C ALA A 236 -9.89 -7.71 -5.99
N GLY A 237 -11.21 -7.81 -6.13
CA GLY A 237 -11.88 -8.75 -7.04
C GLY A 237 -12.35 -10.06 -6.41
N TYR A 238 -11.86 -10.45 -5.22
CA TYR A 238 -12.49 -11.55 -4.44
C TYR A 238 -13.78 -11.06 -3.76
N TYR A 239 -13.78 -9.85 -3.20
CA TYR A 239 -14.96 -9.27 -2.54
C TYR A 239 -16.14 -8.97 -3.49
N ALA A 240 -15.92 -8.93 -4.80
CA ALA A 240 -17.00 -8.75 -5.78
C ALA A 240 -17.84 -10.03 -6.03
N VAL A 241 -17.39 -11.18 -5.53
CA VAL A 241 -17.99 -12.49 -5.86
C VAL A 241 -18.42 -13.29 -4.63
N VAL A 242 -18.11 -12.83 -3.41
CA VAL A 242 -18.54 -13.47 -2.16
C VAL A 242 -19.19 -12.45 -1.23
N PRO A 243 -20.52 -12.48 -1.04
CA PRO A 243 -21.14 -11.77 0.07
C PRO A 243 -20.76 -12.48 1.37
N ASP A 244 -20.21 -11.72 2.31
CA ASP A 244 -20.02 -12.03 3.71
C ASP A 244 -19.37 -13.37 4.07
N PHE A 245 -18.03 -13.37 4.17
CA PHE A 245 -17.36 -14.24 5.14
C PHE A 245 -16.49 -13.40 6.07
N PHE A 246 -16.95 -13.34 7.32
CA PHE A 246 -16.34 -12.69 8.47
C PHE A 246 -14.84 -13.01 8.60
N PHE A 247 -14.05 -11.99 8.93
CA PHE A 247 -12.74 -12.17 9.58
C PHE A 247 -12.97 -12.81 10.96
N GLY A 248 -12.79 -14.13 11.03
CA GLY A 248 -12.71 -14.88 12.28
C GLY A 248 -11.40 -15.67 12.32
N ASP A 249 -10.50 -15.22 13.20
CA ASP A 249 -9.30 -15.82 13.78
C ASP A 249 -8.36 -16.74 12.96
N PRO A 250 -7.02 -16.60 13.15
CA PRO A 250 -6.03 -17.41 12.46
C PRO A 250 -6.11 -18.89 12.90
N PHE A 251 -6.32 -19.75 11.91
CA PHE A 251 -6.40 -21.19 12.04
C PHE A 251 -5.09 -21.77 12.63
N ILE A 252 -5.12 -22.14 13.92
CA ILE A 252 -4.16 -23.07 14.52
C ILE A 252 -4.65 -24.49 14.16
N PRO A 253 -3.88 -25.33 13.44
CA PRO A 253 -4.32 -26.68 13.13
C PRO A 253 -4.26 -27.53 14.39
N LYS A 254 -5.42 -27.79 15.01
CA LYS A 254 -5.57 -28.83 16.03
C LYS A 254 -5.66 -30.19 15.33
N THR A 255 -4.73 -31.06 15.69
CA THR A 255 -4.71 -32.48 15.35
C THR A 255 -6.01 -33.17 15.77
N GLN A 256 -6.57 -33.99 14.88
CA GLN A 256 -7.70 -34.87 15.18
C GLN A 256 -7.28 -35.97 16.18
N PRO A 257 -8.11 -36.29 17.20
CA PRO A 257 -8.14 -37.63 17.76
C PRO A 257 -9.18 -38.47 17.00
N GLN A 258 -8.73 -39.63 16.51
CA GLN A 258 -9.60 -40.68 15.97
C GLN A 258 -10.65 -41.11 17.00
N GLU A 259 -11.89 -41.23 16.54
CA GLU A 259 -12.99 -41.83 17.28
C GLU A 259 -12.73 -43.33 17.53
N CYS A 260 -12.84 -43.76 18.79
CA CYS A 260 -13.04 -45.17 19.14
C CYS A 260 -14.48 -45.36 19.61
N TRP A 261 -15.30 -45.99 18.78
CA TRP A 261 -16.55 -46.61 19.20
C TRP A 261 -16.28 -48.04 19.67
N GLY A 262 -16.86 -48.39 20.82
CA GLY A 262 -16.49 -49.56 21.61
C GLY A 262 -17.07 -50.90 21.17
N CYS A 263 -16.51 -51.95 21.77
CA CYS A 263 -17.18 -53.22 22.02
C CYS A 263 -16.52 -53.85 23.27
N GLY A 264 -17.36 -54.27 24.22
CA GLY A 264 -16.92 -54.88 25.47
C GLY A 264 -16.78 -56.40 25.43
N SER A 265 -16.53 -56.94 26.63
CA SER A 265 -16.54 -58.33 27.10
C SER A 265 -15.27 -59.19 26.91
N ASP A 266 -14.71 -59.51 28.09
CA ASP A 266 -14.28 -60.82 28.59
C ASP A 266 -12.99 -61.50 28.08
N GLN A 267 -12.07 -61.72 29.04
CA GLN A 267 -10.95 -62.68 28.95
C GLN A 267 -11.45 -64.13 29.17
N PRO A 268 -10.64 -65.19 28.88
CA PRO A 268 -9.61 -65.64 29.85
C PRO A 268 -8.30 -66.23 29.27
N ASN A 269 -7.23 -66.10 30.08
CA ASN A 269 -5.98 -66.87 30.27
C ASN A 269 -5.53 -68.01 29.30
N GLY A 270 -4.21 -68.04 29.01
CA GLY A 270 -3.46 -69.31 28.87
C GLY A 270 -2.15 -69.35 28.04
N SER A 271 -0.99 -69.47 28.74
CA SER A 271 0.26 -70.26 28.43
C SER A 271 1.27 -69.91 27.30
N ILE A 272 2.46 -69.41 27.71
CA ILE A 272 3.85 -69.99 27.66
C ILE A 272 4.52 -70.48 26.33
N LEU A 273 5.54 -69.70 25.88
CA LEU A 273 6.90 -70.00 25.28
C LEU A 273 7.10 -70.78 23.95
N PRO A 274 8.30 -70.76 23.29
CA PRO A 274 9.42 -69.77 23.20
C PRO A 274 9.94 -69.50 21.75
N ARG A 275 10.99 -68.65 21.66
CA ARG A 275 11.79 -68.28 20.45
C ARG A 275 12.50 -69.46 19.76
N PRO A 276 12.99 -69.22 18.52
CA PRO A 276 14.40 -69.45 18.23
C PRO A 276 15.08 -68.27 17.51
N GLY A 277 16.36 -68.03 17.78
CA GLY A 277 17.31 -67.45 16.81
C GLY A 277 18.23 -68.57 16.32
N PRO A 278 19.47 -68.29 15.89
CA PRO A 278 20.03 -67.19 15.09
C PRO A 278 20.56 -67.73 13.73
N ASP A 279 21.09 -66.87 12.84
CA ASP A 279 22.21 -67.15 11.89
C ASP A 279 22.55 -65.80 11.19
N MET A 280 23.73 -65.18 11.36
CA MET A 280 25.05 -65.47 10.73
C MET A 280 24.92 -65.50 9.18
N GLU A 281 25.56 -64.67 8.35
CA GLU A 281 26.98 -64.31 8.20
C GLU A 281 27.11 -63.13 7.21
N LEU A 282 27.95 -62.13 7.51
CA LEU A 282 29.26 -61.78 6.88
C LEU A 282 29.27 -61.14 5.47
N LYS A 283 29.88 -59.93 5.47
CA LYS A 283 30.97 -59.46 4.58
C LYS A 283 30.63 -59.16 3.12
N ASP A 284 31.26 -58.22 2.41
CA ASP A 284 32.35 -57.26 2.62
C ASP A 284 32.24 -56.27 1.45
N ALA A 285 32.43 -54.96 1.68
CA ALA A 285 33.55 -54.16 1.17
C ALA A 285 33.31 -53.28 -0.08
N ASN A 286 33.51 -51.98 0.16
CA ASN A 286 34.30 -51.02 -0.61
C ASN A 286 34.07 -50.85 -2.12
N TYR A 287 33.62 -49.64 -2.50
CA TYR A 287 34.25 -48.89 -3.57
C TYR A 287 34.16 -47.38 -3.34
N LYS A 288 35.32 -46.71 -3.30
CA LYS A 288 35.50 -45.25 -3.28
C LYS A 288 35.98 -44.77 -4.67
N PRO A 289 35.91 -43.46 -4.97
CA PRO A 289 35.86 -42.91 -6.32
C PRO A 289 37.20 -42.34 -6.83
N THR A 290 37.27 -42.11 -8.15
CA THR A 290 38.16 -41.15 -8.87
C THR A 290 37.49 -40.88 -10.23
N LYS A 291 37.44 -39.69 -10.85
CA LYS A 291 38.22 -38.45 -10.79
C LYS A 291 37.28 -37.24 -10.93
#